data_AF-A0A496S0Y9-F1
#
_entry.id   AF-A0A496S0Y9-F1
#
_cell.length_a   1.000
_cell.length_b   1.000
_cell.length_c   1.000
_cell.angle_alpha   90.00
_cell.angle_beta   90.00
_cell.angle_gamma   90.00
#
_symmetry.space_group_name_H-M   'P 1'
#
loop_
_entity.id
_entity.type
_entity.pdbx_description
1 polymer ?
#
loop_
_entity_poly.entity_id
_entity_poly.type
_entity_poly.pdbx_seq_one_letter_code
_entity_poly.pdbx_strand_id
1 'polypeptide(L)'
;MLTKILKTLIGILLIPVAVGTAQAFCANVSSMSVDRGVLHVFERGVLVYVLFHVLVLRPVYIYVIGHEFVHVLATWLCGGKVVSFNVSPSSGNVLTSKTNFFIELSPYFVPIYTILLGPVFLLLEAVGKGAAFMSTAFVFLMGVTLAFHFVMTAEALKLRQSDVRKSGLVFSLIIVFVGNLVIVMLVFCPVFKQLSFVDFIKSSVSNSGEVYRVTFEKILKFLDSPRTLIG
;
A
#
# COMPACT_ATOMS: atom_id res chain seq x y z
N MET A 1 -1.91 26.59 -8.72
CA MET A 1 -2.90 26.60 -7.61
C MET A 1 -4.13 25.76 -7.99
N LEU A 2 -4.74 25.99 -9.16
CA LEU A 2 -5.90 25.25 -9.67
C LEU A 2 -5.72 23.72 -9.72
N THR A 3 -4.58 23.23 -10.19
CA THR A 3 -4.27 21.79 -10.24
C THR A 3 -4.22 21.12 -8.87
N LYS A 4 -3.78 21.83 -7.82
CA LYS A 4 -3.74 21.29 -6.44
C LYS A 4 -5.14 21.26 -5.80
N ILE A 5 -5.96 22.26 -6.07
CA ILE A 5 -7.37 22.30 -5.62
C ILE A 5 -8.13 21.15 -6.28
N LEU A 6 -8.00 20.99 -7.60
CA LEU A 6 -8.64 19.90 -8.33
C LEU A 6 -8.22 18.53 -7.79
N LYS A 7 -6.92 18.28 -7.58
CA LYS A 7 -6.46 17.02 -6.99
C LYS A 7 -7.01 16.83 -5.57
N THR A 8 -7.15 17.89 -4.78
CA THR A 8 -7.75 17.80 -3.43
C THR A 8 -9.22 17.41 -3.50
N LEU A 9 -9.99 18.01 -4.42
CA LEU A 9 -11.40 17.65 -4.66
C LEU A 9 -11.54 16.21 -5.14
N ILE A 10 -10.68 15.76 -6.07
CA ILE A 10 -10.61 14.36 -6.49
C ILE A 10 -10.30 13.46 -5.30
N GLY A 11 -9.33 13.83 -4.46
CA GLY A 11 -9.02 13.11 -3.23
C GLY A 11 -10.26 12.97 -2.33
N ILE A 12 -10.95 14.06 -2.04
CA ILE A 12 -12.19 14.03 -1.24
C ILE A 12 -13.24 13.11 -1.87
N LEU A 13 -13.42 13.20 -3.19
CA LEU A 13 -14.35 12.34 -3.91
C LEU A 13 -13.95 10.86 -3.82
N LEU A 14 -12.67 10.52 -3.64
CA LEU A 14 -12.18 9.15 -3.48
C LEU A 14 -12.30 8.62 -2.04
N ILE A 15 -12.73 9.42 -1.05
CA ILE A 15 -12.90 8.94 0.34
C ILE A 15 -13.86 7.75 0.42
N PRO A 16 -15.04 7.75 -0.22
CA PRO A 16 -15.92 6.59 -0.25
C PRO A 16 -15.26 5.33 -0.82
N VAL A 17 -14.37 5.48 -1.82
CA VAL A 17 -13.59 4.37 -2.37
C VAL A 17 -12.62 3.80 -1.33
N ALA A 18 -11.93 4.67 -0.60
CA ALA A 18 -11.04 4.26 0.49
C ALA A 18 -11.80 3.49 1.58
N VAL A 19 -12.96 3.98 1.99
CA VAL A 19 -13.81 3.33 2.99
C VAL A 19 -14.32 1.98 2.49
N GLY A 20 -14.88 1.91 1.27
CA GLY A 20 -15.41 0.68 0.71
C GLY A 20 -14.34 -0.40 0.52
N THR A 21 -13.15 0.00 0.07
CA THR A 21 -11.98 -0.90 -0.04
C THR A 21 -11.52 -1.39 1.33
N ALA A 22 -11.48 -0.52 2.35
CA ALA A 22 -11.13 -0.90 3.72
C ALA A 22 -12.15 -1.90 4.31
N GLN A 23 -13.45 -1.65 4.11
CA GLN A 23 -14.51 -2.58 4.53
C GLN A 23 -14.35 -3.95 3.88
N ALA A 24 -14.10 -3.99 2.57
CA ALA A 24 -13.88 -5.24 1.85
C ALA A 24 -12.62 -5.98 2.32
N PHE A 25 -11.54 -5.24 2.57
CA PHE A 25 -10.30 -5.79 3.10
C PHE A 25 -10.51 -6.41 4.49
N CYS A 26 -11.11 -5.66 5.41
CA CYS A 26 -11.41 -6.13 6.77
C CYS A 26 -12.33 -7.34 6.76
N ALA A 27 -13.37 -7.37 5.91
CA ALA A 27 -14.27 -8.51 5.80
C ALA A 27 -13.55 -9.78 5.30
N ASN A 28 -12.67 -9.65 4.30
CA ASN A 28 -11.87 -10.77 3.80
C ASN A 28 -10.90 -11.28 4.86
N VAL A 29 -10.14 -10.39 5.51
CA VAL A 29 -9.16 -10.80 6.52
C VAL A 29 -9.83 -11.41 7.75
N SER A 30 -10.98 -10.89 8.17
CA SER A 30 -11.70 -11.39 9.35
C SER A 30 -12.37 -12.75 9.11
N SER A 31 -12.68 -13.10 7.86
CA SER A 31 -13.27 -14.39 7.51
C SER A 31 -12.22 -15.49 7.29
N MET A 32 -10.93 -15.15 7.29
CA MET A 32 -9.86 -16.14 7.11
C MET A 32 -9.73 -17.05 8.33
N SER A 33 -9.83 -18.36 8.09
CA SER A 33 -9.41 -19.39 9.04
C SER A 33 -7.91 -19.67 8.87
N VAL A 34 -7.05 -18.85 9.49
CA VAL A 34 -5.60 -19.07 9.50
C VAL A 34 -5.21 -19.90 10.71
N ASP A 35 -4.31 -20.87 10.53
CA ASP A 35 -3.70 -21.59 11.65
C ASP A 35 -3.05 -20.59 12.63
N ARG A 36 -3.35 -20.74 13.93
CA ARG A 36 -2.83 -19.81 14.95
C ARG A 36 -1.30 -19.81 15.01
N GLY A 37 -0.66 -20.96 14.76
CA GLY A 37 0.79 -21.06 14.69
C GLY A 37 1.36 -20.19 13.57
N VAL A 38 0.79 -20.29 12.36
CA VAL A 38 1.17 -19.45 11.21
C VAL A 38 0.98 -17.96 11.52
N LEU A 39 -0.15 -17.59 12.11
CA LEU A 39 -0.42 -16.19 12.51
C LEU A 39 0.64 -15.69 13.50
N HIS A 40 0.94 -16.45 14.55
CA HIS A 40 1.96 -16.07 15.53
C HIS A 40 3.37 -15.95 14.93
N VAL A 41 3.72 -16.76 13.94
CA VAL A 41 4.99 -16.64 13.23
C VAL A 41 5.06 -15.31 12.47
N PHE A 42 3.98 -14.95 11.76
CA PHE A 42 3.88 -13.66 11.07
C PHE A 42 3.95 -12.48 12.05
N GLU A 43 3.16 -12.51 13.13
CA GLU A 43 3.13 -11.49 14.18
C GLU A 43 4.50 -11.30 14.83
N ARG A 44 5.24 -12.39 15.09
CA ARG A 44 6.62 -12.32 15.60
C ARG A 44 7.55 -11.62 14.61
N GLY A 45 7.40 -11.87 13.31
CA GLY A 45 8.16 -11.14 12.28
C GLY A 45 7.90 -9.64 12.32
N VAL A 46 6.62 -9.25 12.40
CA VAL A 46 6.21 -7.84 12.57
C VAL A 46 6.83 -7.24 13.84
N LEU A 47 6.68 -7.91 14.98
CA LEU A 47 7.19 -7.44 16.27
C LEU A 47 8.72 -7.28 16.24
N VAL A 48 9.44 -8.27 15.73
CA VAL A 48 10.91 -8.23 15.63
C VAL A 48 11.35 -7.02 14.79
N TYR A 49 10.72 -6.78 13.65
CA TYR A 49 11.07 -5.61 12.84
C TYR A 49 10.79 -4.29 13.57
N VAL A 50 9.61 -4.15 14.19
CA VAL A 50 9.25 -2.92 14.91
C VAL A 50 10.23 -2.65 16.05
N LEU A 51 10.58 -3.67 16.83
CA LEU A 51 11.58 -3.56 17.89
C LEU A 51 12.95 -3.20 17.34
N PHE A 52 13.39 -3.84 16.26
CA PHE A 52 14.65 -3.51 15.59
C PHE A 52 14.69 -2.05 15.12
N HIS A 53 13.63 -1.57 14.46
CA HIS A 53 13.54 -0.21 13.95
C HIS A 53 13.55 0.85 15.07
N VAL A 54 12.88 0.58 16.19
CA VAL A 54 12.77 1.51 17.32
C VAL A 54 14.03 1.49 18.20
N LEU A 55 14.61 0.31 18.45
CA LEU A 55 15.67 0.13 19.45
C LEU A 55 17.08 0.07 18.87
N VAL A 56 17.24 -0.33 17.61
CA VAL A 56 18.56 -0.60 17.01
C VAL A 56 18.94 0.47 16.01
N LEU A 57 18.31 0.46 14.83
CA LEU A 57 18.57 1.44 13.78
C LEU A 57 17.43 1.50 12.76
N ARG A 58 17.36 2.62 12.04
CA ARG A 58 16.44 2.79 10.91
C ARG A 58 17.13 2.36 9.62
N PRO A 59 16.65 1.33 8.90
CA PRO A 59 17.27 0.81 7.68
C PRO A 59 17.02 1.70 6.45
N VAL A 60 17.40 2.99 6.54
CA VAL A 60 17.10 4.02 5.53
C VAL A 60 17.67 3.66 4.16
N TYR A 61 18.91 3.18 4.08
CA TYR A 61 19.54 2.86 2.80
C TYR A 61 18.79 1.77 2.03
N ILE A 62 18.42 0.68 2.72
CA ILE A 62 17.63 -0.41 2.12
C ILE A 62 16.29 0.15 1.64
N TYR A 63 15.63 0.98 2.44
CA TYR A 63 14.39 1.61 2.03
C TYR A 63 14.54 2.46 0.76
N VAL A 64 15.58 3.30 0.67
CA VAL A 64 15.83 4.14 -0.51
C VAL A 64 16.06 3.28 -1.76
N ILE A 65 16.84 2.18 -1.67
CA ILE A 65 17.04 1.28 -2.81
C ILE A 65 15.70 0.74 -3.31
N GLY A 66 14.89 0.18 -2.40
CA GLY A 66 13.58 -0.35 -2.75
C GLY A 66 12.66 0.73 -3.32
N HIS A 67 12.70 1.93 -2.74
CA HIS A 67 11.88 3.07 -3.14
C HIS A 67 12.17 3.49 -4.59
N GLU A 68 13.43 3.76 -4.91
CA GLU A 68 13.82 4.14 -6.27
C GLU A 68 13.62 2.97 -7.26
N PHE A 69 13.82 1.72 -6.82
CA PHE A 69 13.60 0.57 -7.70
C PHE A 69 12.13 0.41 -8.08
N VAL A 70 11.19 0.71 -7.18
CA VAL A 70 9.76 0.73 -7.53
C VAL A 70 9.46 1.83 -8.55
N HIS A 71 10.08 3.02 -8.47
CA HIS A 71 9.94 4.05 -9.51
C HIS A 71 10.39 3.55 -10.88
N VAL A 72 11.50 2.81 -10.94
CA VAL A 72 11.98 2.17 -12.18
C VAL A 72 10.93 1.23 -12.75
N LEU A 73 10.42 0.30 -11.94
CA LEU A 73 9.41 -0.68 -12.36
C LEU A 73 8.12 0.02 -12.83
N ALA A 74 7.63 0.99 -12.07
CA ALA A 74 6.41 1.72 -12.42
C ALA A 74 6.57 2.54 -13.70
N THR A 75 7.77 3.08 -13.95
CA THR A 75 8.10 3.79 -15.19
C THR A 75 7.98 2.86 -16.39
N TRP A 76 8.58 1.66 -16.31
CA TRP A 76 8.46 0.66 -17.38
C TRP A 76 7.03 0.20 -17.60
N LEU A 77 6.27 -0.05 -16.53
CA LEU A 77 4.84 -0.39 -16.61
C LEU A 77 4.00 0.71 -17.28
N CYS A 78 4.39 1.98 -17.11
CA CYS A 78 3.76 3.10 -17.78
C CYS A 78 4.25 3.34 -19.22
N GLY A 79 5.12 2.47 -19.77
CA GLY A 79 5.73 2.63 -21.09
C GLY A 79 6.76 3.75 -21.18
N GLY A 80 7.33 4.17 -20.05
CA GLY A 80 8.43 5.13 -19.98
C GLY A 80 9.80 4.46 -20.08
N LYS A 81 10.85 5.27 -20.23
CA LYS A 81 12.26 4.86 -20.19
C LYS A 81 12.92 5.40 -18.92
N VAL A 82 13.82 4.62 -18.34
CA VAL A 82 14.68 5.05 -17.24
C VAL A 82 16.00 5.54 -17.84
N VAL A 83 16.33 6.80 -17.57
CA VAL A 83 17.55 7.46 -18.07
C VAL A 83 18.70 7.26 -17.09
N SER A 84 18.44 7.41 -15.79
CA SER A 84 19.42 7.13 -14.75
C SER A 84 18.75 6.67 -13.46
N PHE A 85 19.49 5.86 -12.70
CA PHE A 85 19.10 5.32 -11.40
C PHE A 85 20.28 5.53 -10.45
N ASN A 86 20.13 6.44 -9.50
CA ASN A 86 21.18 6.78 -8.54
C ASN A 86 20.66 6.63 -7.12
N VAL A 87 21.39 5.89 -6.29
CA VAL A 87 21.02 5.65 -4.90
C VAL A 87 22.24 5.89 -4.01
N SER A 88 22.01 6.59 -2.90
CA SER A 88 22.96 6.85 -1.83
C SER A 88 22.38 6.41 -0.47
N PRO A 89 23.19 6.32 0.60
CA PRO A 89 22.73 5.90 1.93
C PRO A 89 21.50 6.62 2.50
N SER A 90 21.28 7.87 2.10
CA SER A 90 20.22 8.74 2.66
C SER A 90 19.25 9.30 1.62
N SER A 91 19.50 9.12 0.32
CA SER A 91 18.66 9.67 -0.75
C SER A 91 18.84 8.91 -2.06
N GLY A 92 17.84 9.00 -2.93
CA GLY A 92 17.87 8.41 -4.25
C GLY A 92 17.19 9.32 -5.26
N ASN A 93 17.42 9.03 -6.54
CA ASN A 93 16.75 9.70 -7.65
C ASN A 93 16.73 8.80 -8.88
N VAL A 94 15.55 8.64 -9.48
CA VAL A 94 15.36 8.07 -10.81
C VAL A 94 14.99 9.17 -11.81
N LEU A 95 15.84 9.37 -12.82
CA LEU A 95 15.49 10.18 -13.97
C LEU A 95 14.75 9.32 -14.99
N THR A 96 13.57 9.78 -15.41
CA THR A 96 12.66 9.02 -16.26
C THR A 96 12.18 9.87 -17.43
N SER A 97 11.78 9.25 -18.54
CA SER A 97 11.20 9.94 -19.68
C SER A 97 9.71 10.26 -19.50
N LYS A 98 9.09 9.75 -18.43
CA LYS A 98 7.65 9.87 -18.18
C LYS A 98 7.40 9.94 -16.69
N THR A 99 6.59 10.92 -16.27
CA THR A 99 6.12 11.03 -14.89
C THR A 99 4.61 11.13 -14.83
N ASN A 100 4.01 10.54 -13.80
CA ASN A 100 2.61 10.68 -13.44
C ASN A 100 2.44 10.27 -11.96
N PHE A 101 1.24 10.48 -11.41
CA PHE A 101 0.97 10.19 -10.00
C PHE A 101 1.16 8.71 -9.63
N PHE A 102 0.94 7.77 -10.56
CA PHE A 102 1.12 6.34 -10.29
C PHE A 102 2.59 6.03 -10.10
N ILE A 103 3.47 6.52 -11.00
CA ILE A 103 4.92 6.39 -10.85
C ILE A 103 5.35 7.02 -9.52
N GLU A 104 5.03 8.31 -9.31
CA GLU A 104 5.40 9.08 -8.12
C GLU A 104 4.97 8.43 -6.80
N LEU A 105 3.79 7.81 -6.74
CA LEU A 105 3.23 7.26 -5.51
C LEU A 105 3.47 5.76 -5.35
N SER A 106 3.87 5.05 -6.40
CA SER A 106 4.06 3.59 -6.38
C SER A 106 4.96 3.08 -5.25
N PRO A 107 6.09 3.71 -4.89
CA PRO A 107 6.93 3.20 -3.81
C PRO A 107 6.26 3.19 -2.44
N TYR A 108 5.25 4.03 -2.25
CA TYR A 108 4.53 4.15 -0.97
C TYR A 108 3.46 3.07 -0.81
N PHE A 109 3.10 2.33 -1.87
CA PHE A 109 2.09 1.27 -1.80
C PHE A 109 2.53 -0.09 -2.37
N VAL A 110 3.73 -0.19 -2.95
CA VAL A 110 4.30 -1.46 -3.43
C VAL A 110 5.34 -1.95 -2.41
N PRO A 111 5.01 -2.97 -1.59
CA PRO A 111 5.95 -3.58 -0.64
C PRO A 111 6.92 -4.50 -1.39
N ILE A 112 7.86 -3.91 -2.12
CA ILE A 112 8.72 -4.64 -3.07
C ILE A 112 9.48 -5.80 -2.43
N TYR A 113 9.98 -5.62 -1.20
CA TYR A 113 10.67 -6.69 -0.49
C TYR A 113 9.76 -7.86 -0.15
N THR A 114 8.51 -7.61 0.25
CA THR A 114 7.52 -8.67 0.48
C THR A 114 7.15 -9.39 -0.81
N ILE A 115 7.01 -8.66 -1.92
CA ILE A 115 6.73 -9.25 -3.24
C ILE A 115 7.87 -10.16 -3.69
N LEU A 116 9.12 -9.73 -3.50
CA LEU A 116 10.31 -10.50 -3.90
C LEU A 116 10.50 -11.78 -3.08
N LEU A 117 9.96 -11.87 -1.86
CA LEU A 117 10.05 -13.10 -1.06
C LEU A 117 9.44 -14.31 -1.77
N GLY A 118 8.31 -14.14 -2.46
CA GLY A 118 7.62 -15.23 -3.16
C GLY A 118 8.52 -15.92 -4.19
N PRO A 119 8.97 -15.20 -5.24
CA PRO A 119 9.88 -15.74 -6.25
C PRO A 119 11.19 -16.27 -5.67
N VAL A 120 11.75 -15.62 -4.64
CA VAL A 120 12.99 -16.07 -3.99
C VAL A 120 12.80 -17.44 -3.34
N PHE A 121 11.74 -17.63 -2.55
CA PHE A 121 11.49 -18.92 -1.89
C PHE A 121 11.09 -20.01 -2.88
N LEU A 122 10.30 -19.69 -3.90
CA LEU A 122 10.00 -20.64 -4.99
C LEU A 122 11.28 -21.10 -5.71
N LEU A 123 12.22 -20.18 -5.97
CA LEU A 123 13.50 -20.54 -6.58
C LEU A 123 14.36 -21.40 -5.65
N LEU A 124 14.46 -21.04 -4.36
CA LEU A 124 15.23 -21.80 -3.37
C LEU A 124 14.70 -23.22 -3.20
N GLU A 125 13.38 -23.40 -3.21
CA GLU A 125 12.73 -24.70 -3.23
C GLU A 125 13.06 -25.48 -4.51
N ALA A 126 12.95 -24.84 -5.68
CA ALA A 126 13.22 -25.47 -6.97
C ALA A 126 14.67 -25.93 -7.13
N VAL A 127 15.65 -25.24 -6.54
CA VAL A 127 17.07 -25.63 -6.57
C VAL A 127 17.47 -26.57 -5.43
N GLY A 128 16.52 -27.10 -4.66
CA GLY A 128 16.77 -28.09 -3.61
C GLY A 128 17.49 -27.55 -2.37
N LYS A 129 17.47 -26.22 -2.14
CA LYS A 129 18.16 -25.57 -0.99
C LYS A 129 17.37 -25.61 0.32
N GLY A 130 16.29 -26.40 0.39
CA GLY A 130 15.56 -26.66 1.63
C GLY A 130 14.73 -25.50 2.20
N ALA A 131 14.53 -24.41 1.44
CA ALA A 131 13.65 -23.32 1.85
C ALA A 131 12.32 -23.40 1.10
N ALA A 132 11.38 -24.20 1.62
CA ALA A 132 10.06 -24.36 1.03
C ALA A 132 9.26 -23.05 1.04
N PHE A 133 8.49 -22.80 -0.01
CA PHE A 133 7.42 -21.80 0.01
C PHE A 133 6.45 -22.10 1.15
N MET A 134 5.94 -21.06 1.82
CA MET A 134 5.13 -21.19 3.05
C MET A 134 5.84 -21.83 4.26
N SER A 135 7.18 -21.98 4.24
CA SER A 135 7.94 -22.33 5.45
C SER A 135 7.78 -21.29 6.56
N THR A 136 8.07 -21.68 7.81
CA THR A 136 8.11 -20.76 8.95
C THR A 136 8.98 -19.53 8.69
N ALA A 137 10.11 -19.70 8.00
CA ALA A 137 10.99 -18.60 7.62
C ALA A 137 10.32 -17.64 6.63
N PHE A 138 9.62 -18.16 5.62
CA PHE A 138 8.89 -17.35 4.66
C PHE A 138 7.81 -16.48 5.34
N VAL A 139 6.98 -17.10 6.19
CA VAL A 139 5.90 -16.40 6.91
C VAL A 139 6.46 -15.34 7.88
N PHE A 140 7.54 -15.68 8.59
CA PHE A 140 8.22 -14.75 9.48
C PHE A 140 8.79 -13.55 8.70
N LEU A 141 9.51 -13.80 7.60
CA LEU A 141 10.09 -12.75 6.78
C LEU A 141 9.02 -11.88 6.11
N MET A 142 7.88 -12.45 5.73
CA MET A 142 6.75 -11.68 5.21
C MET A 142 6.24 -10.66 6.24
N GLY A 143 6.15 -11.06 7.52
CA GLY A 143 5.84 -10.15 8.62
C GLY A 143 6.89 -9.04 8.77
N VAL A 144 8.18 -9.41 8.73
CA VAL A 144 9.30 -8.46 8.79
C VAL A 144 9.25 -7.44 7.65
N THR A 145 9.16 -7.89 6.40
CA THR A 145 9.23 -7.02 5.21
C THR A 145 7.98 -6.17 5.06
N LEU A 146 6.81 -6.66 5.46
CA LEU A 146 5.59 -5.88 5.43
C LEU A 146 5.57 -4.80 6.52
N ALA A 147 6.05 -5.12 7.73
CA ALA A 147 6.25 -4.13 8.78
C ALA A 147 7.29 -3.07 8.37
N PHE A 148 8.40 -3.49 7.75
CA PHE A 148 9.39 -2.60 7.13
C PHE A 148 8.74 -1.63 6.14
N HIS A 149 7.96 -2.14 5.20
CA HIS A 149 7.28 -1.32 4.21
C HIS A 149 6.39 -0.26 4.86
N PHE A 150 5.52 -0.66 5.80
CA PHE A 150 4.58 0.27 6.42
C PHE A 150 5.25 1.31 7.33
N VAL A 151 6.21 0.91 8.16
CA VAL A 151 6.92 1.82 9.06
C VAL A 151 7.72 2.85 8.25
N MET A 152 8.49 2.40 7.26
CA MET A 152 9.30 3.31 6.43
C MET A 152 8.43 4.21 5.54
N THR A 153 7.32 3.69 5.01
CA THR A 153 6.34 4.50 4.27
C THR A 153 5.76 5.59 5.17
N ALA A 154 5.38 5.26 6.40
CA ALA A 154 4.85 6.23 7.35
C ALA A 154 5.86 7.34 7.68
N GLU A 155 7.15 7.00 7.84
CA GLU A 155 8.22 7.99 8.01
C GLU A 155 8.39 8.88 6.78
N ALA A 156 8.41 8.29 5.57
CA ALA A 156 8.53 9.04 4.33
C ALA A 156 7.35 10.01 4.10
N LEU A 157 6.12 9.59 4.42
CA LEU A 157 4.93 10.43 4.34
C LEU A 157 4.99 11.61 5.34
N LYS A 158 5.50 11.38 6.57
CA LYS A 158 5.71 12.45 7.56
C LYS A 158 6.69 13.51 7.07
N LEU A 159 7.73 13.10 6.34
CA LEU A 159 8.74 14.00 5.76
C LEU A 159 8.23 14.80 4.55
N ARG A 160 6.99 14.57 4.08
CA ARG A 160 6.35 15.28 2.96
C ARG A 160 7.26 15.33 1.72
N GLN A 161 7.76 14.16 1.33
CA GLN A 161 8.61 13.96 0.15
C GLN A 161 8.05 14.64 -1.11
N SER A 162 8.95 14.96 -2.05
CA SER A 162 8.59 15.72 -3.24
C SER A 162 7.49 15.05 -4.07
N ASP A 163 7.44 13.71 -4.09
CA ASP A 163 6.49 12.92 -4.85
C ASP A 163 5.05 13.12 -4.35
N VAL A 164 4.85 13.09 -3.04
CA VAL A 164 3.56 13.36 -2.38
C VAL A 164 3.13 14.81 -2.62
N ARG A 165 4.08 15.75 -2.58
CA ARG A 165 3.79 17.18 -2.74
C ARG A 165 3.37 17.55 -4.17
N LYS A 166 3.91 16.88 -5.19
CA LYS A 166 3.54 17.08 -6.61
C LYS A 166 2.08 16.68 -6.88
N SER A 167 1.62 15.62 -6.22
CA SER A 167 0.26 15.10 -6.38
C SER A 167 -0.76 15.63 -5.38
N GLY A 168 -0.31 16.33 -4.33
CA GLY A 168 -1.19 16.97 -3.36
C GLY A 168 -1.59 16.00 -2.25
N LEU A 169 -1.53 16.47 -1.00
CA LEU A 169 -1.51 15.60 0.17
C LEU A 169 -2.74 14.69 0.29
N VAL A 170 -3.96 15.23 0.19
CA VAL A 170 -5.20 14.45 0.38
C VAL A 170 -5.31 13.35 -0.69
N PHE A 171 -5.09 13.71 -1.94
CA PHE A 171 -5.10 12.76 -3.06
C PHE A 171 -4.06 11.65 -2.86
N SER A 172 -2.81 12.05 -2.58
CA SER A 172 -1.72 11.09 -2.38
C SER A 172 -1.97 10.14 -1.21
N LEU A 173 -2.45 10.63 -0.07
CA LEU A 173 -2.75 9.77 1.08
C LEU A 173 -3.81 8.73 0.76
N ILE A 174 -4.85 9.11 0.02
CA ILE A 174 -5.93 8.18 -0.36
C ILE A 174 -5.44 7.14 -1.37
N ILE A 175 -4.69 7.56 -2.39
CA ILE A 175 -4.10 6.62 -3.36
C ILE A 175 -3.12 5.66 -2.69
N VAL A 176 -2.27 6.16 -1.78
CA VAL A 176 -1.34 5.31 -1.04
C VAL A 176 -2.10 4.33 -0.14
N PHE A 177 -3.14 4.78 0.56
CA PHE A 177 -3.94 3.91 1.41
C PHE A 177 -4.65 2.81 0.61
N VAL A 178 -5.40 3.18 -0.43
CA VAL A 178 -6.10 2.22 -1.30
C VAL A 178 -5.12 1.28 -1.99
N GLY A 179 -4.01 1.82 -2.52
CA GLY A 179 -2.95 1.05 -3.15
C GLY A 179 -2.37 0.00 -2.22
N ASN A 180 -2.10 0.34 -0.94
CA ASN A 180 -1.58 -0.62 0.02
C ASN A 180 -2.58 -1.75 0.27
N LEU A 181 -3.87 -1.45 0.45
CA LEU A 181 -4.89 -2.50 0.64
C LEU A 181 -4.97 -3.44 -0.56
N VAL A 182 -4.97 -2.88 -1.78
CA VAL A 182 -5.05 -3.66 -3.02
C VAL A 182 -3.81 -4.53 -3.21
N ILE A 183 -2.61 -3.97 -3.09
CA ILE A 183 -1.37 -4.71 -3.33
C ILE A 183 -1.13 -5.75 -2.23
N VAL A 184 -1.46 -5.45 -0.96
CA VAL A 184 -1.38 -6.44 0.12
C VAL A 184 -2.34 -7.59 -0.14
N MET A 185 -3.58 -7.32 -0.55
CA MET A 185 -4.52 -8.39 -0.91
C MET A 185 -3.97 -9.22 -2.08
N LEU A 186 -3.40 -8.58 -3.10
CA LEU A 186 -2.77 -9.27 -4.23
C LEU A 186 -1.63 -10.20 -3.80
N VAL A 187 -0.81 -9.77 -2.83
CA VAL A 187 0.26 -10.58 -2.25
C VAL A 187 -0.28 -11.70 -1.37
N PHE A 188 -1.39 -11.48 -0.66
CA PHE A 188 -1.98 -12.46 0.24
C PHE A 188 -2.74 -13.58 -0.49
N CYS A 189 -3.38 -13.31 -1.62
CA CYS A 189 -4.13 -14.32 -2.39
C CYS A 189 -3.32 -15.60 -2.75
N PRO A 190 -2.07 -15.54 -3.26
CA PRO A 190 -1.30 -16.75 -3.54
C PRO A 190 -0.84 -17.50 -2.27
N VAL A 191 -0.84 -16.82 -1.12
CA VAL A 191 -0.40 -17.34 0.20
C VAL A 191 -1.56 -18.01 0.91
N PHE A 192 -2.74 -17.39 0.87
CA PHE A 192 -3.95 -17.85 1.55
C PHE A 192 -5.06 -18.15 0.54
N LYS A 193 -5.22 -19.44 0.21
CA LYS A 193 -6.14 -19.91 -0.83
C LYS A 193 -7.62 -19.58 -0.56
N GLN A 194 -7.99 -19.22 0.66
CA GLN A 194 -9.33 -18.77 1.03
C GLN A 194 -9.64 -17.37 0.48
N LEU A 195 -8.63 -16.58 0.13
CA LEU A 195 -8.79 -15.23 -0.39
C LEU A 195 -8.95 -15.22 -1.90
N SER A 196 -9.92 -14.44 -2.38
CA SER A 196 -10.15 -14.21 -3.80
C SER A 196 -9.94 -12.73 -4.12
N PHE A 197 -8.93 -12.43 -4.94
CA PHE A 197 -8.64 -11.05 -5.35
C PHE A 197 -9.82 -10.44 -6.12
N VAL A 198 -10.48 -11.25 -6.96
CA VAL A 198 -11.63 -10.80 -7.76
C VAL A 198 -12.79 -10.44 -6.85
N ASP A 199 -13.10 -11.26 -5.85
CA ASP A 199 -14.22 -11.00 -4.93
C ASP A 199 -13.91 -9.84 -3.99
N PHE A 200 -12.64 -9.66 -3.60
CA PHE A 200 -12.19 -8.46 -2.91
C PHE A 200 -12.44 -7.19 -3.74
N ILE A 201 -12.10 -7.18 -5.03
CA ILE A 201 -12.34 -6.02 -5.90
C ILE A 201 -13.85 -5.76 -6.09
N LYS A 202 -14.64 -6.82 -6.36
CA LYS A 202 -16.11 -6.69 -6.48
C LYS A 202 -16.72 -6.12 -5.21
N SER A 203 -16.31 -6.63 -4.05
CA SER A 203 -16.78 -6.15 -2.75
C SER A 203 -16.34 -4.71 -2.50
N SER A 204 -15.11 -4.35 -2.86
CA SER A 204 -14.60 -2.97 -2.74
C SER A 204 -15.44 -2.01 -3.57
N VAL A 205 -15.77 -2.36 -4.81
CA VAL A 205 -16.62 -1.54 -5.70
C VAL A 205 -18.04 -1.42 -5.14
N SER A 206 -18.66 -2.54 -4.75
CA SER A 206 -20.01 -2.56 -4.20
C SER A 206 -20.12 -1.74 -2.92
N ASN A 207 -19.20 -1.95 -1.97
CA ASN A 207 -19.15 -1.20 -0.71
C ASN A 207 -18.91 0.30 -0.97
N SER A 208 -18.04 0.65 -1.91
CA SER A 208 -17.79 2.06 -2.27
C SER A 208 -19.06 2.73 -2.79
N GLY A 209 -19.81 2.05 -3.68
CA GLY A 209 -21.09 2.52 -4.18
C GLY A 209 -22.12 2.77 -3.08
N GLU A 210 -22.18 1.87 -2.10
CA GLU A 210 -23.05 2.02 -0.94
C GLU A 210 -22.64 3.21 -0.06
N VAL A 211 -21.34 3.40 0.18
CA VAL A 211 -20.83 4.57 0.93
C VAL A 211 -21.15 5.87 0.19
N TYR A 212 -21.03 5.91 -1.14
CA TYR A 212 -21.47 7.06 -1.94
C TYR A 212 -22.96 7.33 -1.77
N ARG A 213 -23.80 6.30 -1.89
CA ARG A 213 -25.26 6.41 -1.76
C ARG A 213 -25.64 6.99 -0.40
N VAL A 214 -25.14 6.41 0.69
CA VAL A 214 -25.42 6.88 2.06
C VAL A 214 -24.93 8.30 2.29
N THR A 215 -23.75 8.64 1.76
CA THR A 215 -23.19 10.01 1.88
C THR A 215 -24.08 11.01 1.16
N PHE A 216 -24.48 10.71 -0.07
CA PHE A 216 -25.33 11.58 -0.88
C PHE A 216 -26.71 11.78 -0.24
N GLU A 217 -27.34 10.72 0.26
CA GLU A 217 -28.63 10.80 0.96
C GLU A 217 -28.57 11.68 2.22
N LYS A 218 -27.48 11.57 3.00
CA LYS A 218 -27.28 12.42 4.18
C LYS A 218 -27.08 13.88 3.81
N ILE A 219 -26.35 14.16 2.72
CA ILE A 219 -26.16 15.52 2.22
C ILE A 219 -27.49 16.13 1.78
N LEU A 220 -28.30 15.40 0.99
CA LEU A 220 -29.62 15.89 0.57
C LEU A 220 -30.52 16.20 1.77
N LYS A 221 -30.62 15.27 2.74
CA LYS A 221 -31.39 15.50 3.98
C LYS A 221 -30.92 16.72 4.77
N PHE A 222 -29.61 16.97 4.80
CA PHE A 222 -29.06 18.16 5.46
C PHE A 222 -29.43 19.45 4.72
N LEU A 223 -29.36 19.44 3.38
CA LEU A 223 -29.72 20.60 2.56
C LEU A 223 -31.22 20.91 2.60
N ASP A 224 -32.07 19.88 2.69
CA ASP A 224 -33.52 19.99 2.80
C ASP A 224 -34.00 20.30 4.24
N SER A 225 -33.10 20.26 5.23
CA SER A 225 -33.47 20.58 6.61
C SER A 225 -33.81 22.08 6.73
N PRO A 226 -34.96 22.45 7.32
CA PRO A 226 -35.31 23.84 7.50
C PRO A 226 -34.24 24.49 8.39
N ARG A 227 -33.51 25.45 7.83
CA ARG A 227 -32.57 26.26 8.61
C ARG A 227 -33.41 27.08 9.58
N THR A 228 -33.47 26.68 10.84
CA THR A 228 -33.94 27.56 11.91
C THR A 228 -33.07 28.80 11.88
N LEU A 229 -33.63 29.88 11.33
CA LEU A 229 -33.09 31.22 11.43
C LEU A 229 -33.00 31.52 12.92
N ILE A 230 -31.77 31.53 13.44
CA ILE A 230 -31.47 32.07 14.76
C ILE A 230 -31.74 33.57 14.64
N GLY A 231 -32.89 33.99 15.18
CA GLY A 231 -33.21 35.40 15.42
C GLY A 231 -32.42 35.96 16.60
#